data_AF-A0A2V9C9G0-F1
#
_entry.id   AF-A0A2V9C9G0-F1
#
_cell.length_a   1.000
_cell.length_b   1.000
_cell.length_c   1.000
_cell.angle_alpha   90.00
_cell.angle_beta   90.00
_cell.angle_gamma   90.00
#
_symmetry.space_group_name_H-M   'P 1'
#
loop_
_entity.id
_entity.type
_entity.pdbx_description
1 polymer ?
#
loop_
_entity_poly.entity_id
_entity_poly.type
_entity_poly.pdbx_seq_one_letter_code
_entity_poly.pdbx_strand_id
1 'polypeptide(L)'
;MATGKKRLRIGVLFGGRSGEHEVSLASAASVIRGLDPEKYEAVPIGISKDGRWLVGGGAQKMLPEVLKTGQRVVLPADPNAAGLMPLDHSGGDSLR
;
A
#
# COMPACT_ATOMS: atom_id res chain seq x y z
N MET A 1 -18.38 0.93 28.32
CA MET A 1 -17.76 1.53 27.12
C MET A 1 -16.89 0.47 26.48
N ALA A 2 -17.21 0.01 25.27
CA ALA A 2 -16.48 -1.08 24.63
C ALA A 2 -15.16 -0.56 24.05
N THR A 3 -14.04 -0.87 24.71
CA THR A 3 -12.71 -0.75 24.10
C THR A 3 -12.59 -1.87 23.06
N GLY A 4 -13.05 -1.62 21.84
CA GLY A 4 -12.93 -2.57 20.74
C GLY A 4 -11.46 -2.97 20.55
N LYS A 5 -11.19 -4.27 20.50
CA LYS A 5 -9.84 -4.82 20.30
C LYS A 5 -9.26 -4.25 19.01
N LYS A 6 -8.14 -3.51 19.11
CA LYS A 6 -7.49 -2.91 17.94
C LYS A 6 -6.96 -4.03 17.03
N ARG A 7 -7.44 -4.08 15.79
CA ARG A 7 -6.99 -5.03 14.78
C ARG A 7 -5.54 -4.77 14.39
N LEU A 8 -4.79 -5.82 14.10
CA LEU A 8 -3.42 -5.68 13.60
C LEU A 8 -3.48 -5.28 12.12
N ARG A 9 -2.72 -4.24 11.75
CA ARG A 9 -2.68 -3.73 10.38
C ARG A 9 -1.62 -4.49 9.59
N ILE A 10 -2.00 -5.08 8.46
CA ILE A 10 -1.12 -5.88 7.61
C ILE A 10 -0.92 -5.17 6.28
N GLY A 11 0.29 -4.66 6.06
CA GLY A 11 0.69 -4.10 4.76
C GLY A 11 0.90 -5.21 3.74
N VAL A 12 0.12 -5.23 2.66
CA VAL A 12 0.29 -6.19 1.56
C VAL A 12 0.92 -5.46 0.39
N LEU A 13 2.19 -5.75 0.12
CA LEU A 13 2.97 -5.18 -0.98
C LEU A 13 2.82 -6.04 -2.24
N PHE A 14 2.54 -5.42 -3.39
CA PHE A 14 2.30 -6.15 -4.65
C PHE A 14 2.59 -5.32 -5.90
N GLY A 15 2.62 -5.99 -7.06
CA GLY A 15 2.88 -5.41 -8.38
C GLY A 15 4.37 -5.37 -8.69
N GLY A 16 4.86 -4.21 -9.11
CA GLY A 16 6.27 -3.97 -9.43
C GLY A 16 6.56 -3.84 -10.91
N ARG A 17 7.81 -3.46 -11.22
CA ARG A 17 8.36 -3.33 -12.58
C ARG A 17 8.89 -4.69 -13.06
N SER A 18 7.98 -5.64 -13.29
CA SER A 18 8.30 -7.02 -13.68
C SER A 18 7.25 -7.58 -14.65
N GLY A 19 7.62 -8.59 -15.44
CA GLY A 19 6.68 -9.41 -16.22
C GLY A 19 5.67 -10.18 -15.35
N GLU A 20 5.99 -10.37 -14.07
CA GLU A 20 5.13 -11.04 -13.08
C GLU A 20 4.16 -10.07 -12.38
N HIS A 21 4.06 -8.81 -12.85
CA HIS A 21 3.19 -7.80 -12.24
C HIS A 21 1.77 -8.32 -11.98
N GLU A 22 1.13 -8.90 -13.00
CA GLU A 22 -0.25 -9.41 -12.88
C GLU A 22 -0.36 -10.61 -11.93
N VAL A 23 0.68 -11.45 -11.88
CA VAL A 23 0.77 -12.60 -10.96
C VAL A 23 0.86 -12.11 -9.51
N SER A 24 1.62 -11.04 -9.26
CA SER A 24 1.72 -10.41 -7.95
C SER A 24 0.38 -9.82 -7.49
N LEU A 25 -0.39 -9.18 -8.40
CA LEU A 25 -1.74 -8.69 -8.11
C LEU A 25 -2.69 -9.82 -7.71
N ALA A 26 -2.69 -10.93 -8.45
CA ALA A 26 -3.52 -12.09 -8.15
C ALA A 26 -3.16 -12.72 -6.79
N SER A 27 -1.85 -12.83 -6.49
CA SER A 27 -1.35 -13.32 -5.22
C SER A 27 -1.80 -12.45 -4.05
N ALA A 28 -1.67 -11.13 -4.17
CA ALA A 28 -2.12 -10.19 -3.15
C ALA A 28 -3.63 -10.28 -2.90
N ALA A 29 -4.42 -10.49 -3.96
CA ALA A 29 -5.86 -10.65 -3.84
C ALA A 29 -6.21 -11.89 -2.99
N SER A 30 -5.49 -12.99 -3.21
CA SER A 30 -5.65 -14.22 -2.43
C SER A 30 -5.24 -14.04 -0.98
N VAL A 31 -4.13 -13.36 -0.71
CA VAL A 31 -3.69 -13.04 0.67
C VAL A 31 -4.72 -12.21 1.39
N ILE A 32 -5.20 -11.11 0.80
CA ILE A 32 -6.19 -10.21 1.43
C ILE A 32 -7.50 -10.94 1.71
N ARG A 33 -8.00 -11.76 0.77
CA ARG A 33 -9.21 -12.57 0.98
C ARG A 33 -9.05 -13.61 2.10
N GLY A 34 -7.82 -14.08 2.34
CA GLY A 34 -7.52 -15.05 3.39
C GLY A 34 -7.32 -14.45 4.78
N LEU A 35 -7.23 -13.13 4.92
CA LEU A 35 -7.08 -12.47 6.22
C LEU A 35 -8.41 -12.45 6.98
N ASP A 36 -8.36 -12.89 8.23
CA ASP A 36 -9.47 -12.78 9.19
C ASP A 36 -9.79 -11.30 9.47
N PRO A 37 -10.96 -10.77 9.05
CA PRO A 37 -11.30 -9.35 9.17
C PRO A 37 -11.59 -8.91 10.61
N GLU A 38 -11.82 -9.85 11.54
CA GLU A 38 -11.99 -9.56 12.97
C GLU A 38 -10.63 -9.35 13.65
N LYS A 39 -9.56 -9.94 13.12
CA LYS A 39 -8.21 -9.84 13.68
C LYS A 39 -7.34 -8.84 12.93
N TYR A 40 -7.53 -8.70 11.62
CA TYR A 40 -6.63 -7.99 10.73
C TYR A 40 -7.33 -6.88 9.94
N GLU A 41 -6.59 -5.79 9.72
CA GLU A 41 -6.92 -4.74 8.76
C GLU A 41 -5.89 -4.80 7.63
N ALA A 42 -6.31 -5.20 6.44
CA ALA A 42 -5.43 -5.23 5.27
C ALA A 42 -5.19 -3.80 4.75
N VAL A 43 -3.93 -3.47 4.50
CA VAL A 43 -3.50 -2.20 3.90
C VAL A 43 -2.79 -2.52 2.58
N PRO A 44 -3.47 -2.39 1.43
CA PRO A 44 -2.86 -2.68 0.14
C PRO A 44 -1.87 -1.58 -0.28
N ILE A 45 -0.64 -1.99 -0.63
CA ILE A 45 0.45 -1.15 -1.10
C ILE A 45 0.86 -1.64 -2.49
N GLY A 46 0.47 -0.91 -3.53
CA GLY A 46 0.75 -1.28 -4.91
C GLY A 46 2.00 -0.59 -5.44
N ILE A 47 2.81 -1.32 -6.20
CA ILE A 47 3.88 -0.76 -7.03
C ILE A 47 3.43 -0.88 -8.49
N SER A 48 3.29 0.23 -9.20
CA SER A 48 2.90 0.24 -10.61
C SER A 48 4.01 -0.29 -11.54
N LYS A 49 3.67 -0.55 -12.81
CA LYS A 49 4.64 -0.99 -13.84
C LYS A 49 5.72 0.03 -14.17
N ASP A 50 5.53 1.30 -13.81
CA ASP A 50 6.54 2.37 -13.87
C ASP A 50 7.25 2.62 -12.53
N GLY A 51 6.94 1.84 -11.49
CA GLY A 51 7.64 1.85 -10.20
C GLY A 51 7.12 2.84 -9.16
N ARG A 52 5.97 3.48 -9.38
CA ARG A 52 5.35 4.35 -8.38
C ARG A 52 4.72 3.51 -7.27
N TRP A 53 5.00 3.87 -6.03
CA TRP A 53 4.39 3.26 -4.86
C TRP A 53 3.12 4.01 -4.49
N LEU A 54 2.04 3.25 -4.27
CA LEU A 54 0.68 3.75 -4.15
C LEU A 54 0.00 3.02 -2.97
N VAL A 55 -0.56 3.78 -2.03
CA VAL A 55 -1.27 3.21 -0.87
C VAL A 55 -2.76 3.40 -1.04
N GLY A 56 -3.51 2.31 -0.86
CA GLY A 56 -4.96 2.34 -0.82
C GLY A 56 -5.45 2.87 0.52
N GLY A 57 -6.22 3.96 0.51
CA GLY A 57 -6.94 4.42 1.69
C GLY A 57 -8.14 3.53 1.99
N GLY A 58 -8.18 2.95 3.19
CA GLY A 58 -9.31 2.16 3.70
C GLY A 58 -9.28 0.67 3.34
N ALA A 59 -9.92 -0.14 4.18
CA ALA A 59 -9.91 -1.62 4.11
C ALA A 59 -10.65 -2.23 2.90
N GLN A 60 -11.27 -1.41 2.04
CA GLN A 60 -12.19 -1.88 0.99
C GLN A 60 -11.83 -1.50 -0.45
N LYS A 61 -10.65 -0.94 -0.73
CA LYS A 61 -10.29 -0.65 -2.13
C LYS A 61 -9.78 -1.91 -2.84
N MET A 62 -10.36 -2.20 -4.01
CA MET A 62 -9.89 -3.24 -4.91
C MET A 62 -8.42 -3.01 -5.30
N LEU A 63 -7.62 -4.07 -5.36
CA LEU A 63 -6.18 -3.99 -5.66
C LEU A 63 -5.83 -3.18 -6.93
N PRO A 64 -6.54 -3.36 -8.07
CA PRO A 64 -6.30 -2.53 -9.26
C PRO A 64 -6.60 -1.05 -9.06
N GLU A 65 -7.48 -0.70 -8.10
CA GLU A 65 -7.87 0.67 -7.85
C GLU A 65 -6.85 1.45 -7.02
N VAL A 66 -6.09 0.73 -6.17
CA VAL A 66 -4.91 1.29 -5.49
C VAL A 66 -3.90 1.80 -6.49
N LEU A 67 -3.68 1.06 -7.58
CA LEU A 67 -2.74 1.46 -8.63
C LEU A 67 -3.21 2.67 -9.46
N LYS A 68 -4.49 3.03 -9.39
CA LYS A 68 -5.08 4.16 -10.12
C LYS A 68 -5.27 5.42 -9.26
N THR A 69 -5.70 5.23 -8.02
CA THR A 69 -6.18 6.30 -7.14
C THR A 69 -5.45 6.36 -5.80
N GLY A 70 -4.50 5.46 -5.56
CA GLY A 70 -3.74 5.41 -4.32
C GLY A 70 -2.91 6.67 -4.11
N GLN A 71 -2.69 7.01 -2.84
CA GLN A 71 -1.78 8.08 -2.48
C GLN A 71 -0.35 7.66 -2.83
N ARG A 72 0.37 8.51 -3.55
CA ARG A 72 1.78 8.27 -3.83
C ARG A 72 2.59 8.37 -2.56
N VAL A 73 3.45 7.40 -2.33
CA VAL A 73 4.33 7.35 -1.16
C VAL A 73 5.74 6.92 -1.55
N VAL A 74 6.68 7.05 -0.62
CA VAL A 74 8.02 6.48 -0.66
C VAL A 74 8.37 5.85 0.68
N LEU A 75 9.36 4.96 0.66
CA LEU A 75 10.07 4.60 1.88
C LEU A 75 10.95 5.78 2.30
N PRO A 76 11.01 6.10 3.60
CA PRO A 76 11.91 7.13 4.08
C PRO A 76 13.37 6.71 3.88
N ALA A 77 14.25 7.69 3.64
CA ALA A 77 15.68 7.46 3.52
C ALA A 77 16.35 7.16 4.87
N ASP A 78 15.76 7.64 5.98
CA ASP A 78 16.17 7.28 7.33
C ASP A 78 15.63 5.88 7.69
N PRO A 79 16.49 4.88 7.95
CA PRO A 79 16.06 3.54 8.33
C PRO A 79 15.32 3.49 9.68
N ASN A 80 15.41 4.53 10.51
CA ASN A 80 14.69 4.64 11.79
C ASN A 80 13.33 5.31 11.64
N ALA A 81 13.06 5.96 10.50
CA ALA A 81 11.76 6.56 10.24
C ALA A 81 10.74 5.45 9.95
N ALA A 82 9.71 5.37 10.79
CA ALA A 82 8.68 4.37 10.65
C ALA A 82 7.61 4.79 9.63
N GLY A 83 7.29 3.88 8.71
CA GLY A 83 6.13 4.00 7.82
C GLY A 83 6.46 4.49 6.41
N LEU A 84 5.41 4.90 5.69
CA LEU A 84 5.48 5.38 4.31
C LEU A 84 5.29 6.90 4.31
N MET A 85 6.17 7.62 3.62
CA MET A 85 6.09 9.07 3.50
C MET A 85 5.26 9.43 2.27
N PRO A 86 4.20 10.24 2.40
CA PRO A 86 3.49 10.80 1.25
C PRO A 86 4.45 11.57 0.34
N LEU A 87 4.34 11.35 -0.96
CA LEU A 87 4.89 12.26 -1.95
C LEU A 87 3.83 13.34 -2.22
N ASP A 88 4.01 14.50 -1.61
CA ASP A 88 3.24 15.68 -1.94
C ASP A 88 3.65 16.21 -3.33
N HIS A 89 2.68 16.79 -4.04
CA HIS A 89 2.93 17.47 -5.32
C HIS A 89 3.30 18.95 -5.10
N SER A 90 3.46 19.41 -3.85
CA SER A 90 3.98 20.74 -3.57
C SER A 90 5.38 20.81 -4.16
N GLY A 91 5.55 21.63 -5.21
CA GLY A 91 6.81 21.86 -5.90
C GLY A 91 7.87 22.47 -4.98
N GLY A 92 8.41 21.67 -4.08
CA GLY A 92 9.68 21.93 -3.43
C GLY A 92 10.72 21.96 -4.53
N ASP A 93 11.27 23.15 -4.73
CA ASP A 93 12.34 23.48 -5.65
C ASP A 93 13.34 22.31 -5.66
N SER A 94 13.22 21.46 -6.68
CA SER A 94 14.11 20.33 -6.83
C SER A 94 15.45 20.96 -7.08
N LEU A 95 16.39 20.78 -6.15
CA LEU A 95 17.80 21.10 -6.34
C LEU A 95 18.25 20.41 -7.63
N ARG A 96 18.15 21.14 -8.74
CA ARG A 96 18.56 20.79 -10.08
C ARG A 96 19.33 21.98 -10.62
#